data_AF-A0A916I319-F1
#
_entry.id   AF-A0A916I319-F1
#
_cell.length_a   1.000
_cell.length_b   1.000
_cell.length_c   1.000
_cell.angle_alpha   90.00
_cell.angle_beta   90.00
_cell.angle_gamma   90.00
#
_symmetry.space_group_name_H-M   'P 1'
#
loop_
_entity.id
_entity.type
_entity.pdbx_description
1 polymer ?
#
loop_
_entity_poly.entity_id
_entity_poly.type
_entity_poly.pdbx_seq_one_letter_code
_entity_poly.pdbx_strand_id
1 'polypeptide(L)'
;MLKWAFILVATIALCAGCSRPAQKANNAQPAANKAAPKKSYQADYEREMNAAFAAWNKYGDSKSDADYIETGVRIYGGMKFKVMHERENGNLTGLPRLNEFGTLFMDWKKTNGPTDDARVKAARDEWSKVASQ
;
A
#
# COMPACT_ATOMS: atom_id res chain seq x y z
N MET A 1 -33.13 -15.07 54.59
CA MET A 1 -31.97 -15.97 54.50
C MET A 1 -31.69 -16.27 53.03
N LEU A 2 -30.41 -16.24 52.67
CA LEU A 2 -29.73 -16.90 51.53
C LEU A 2 -30.02 -16.49 50.06
N LYS A 3 -28.90 -16.07 49.45
CA LYS A 3 -28.32 -16.48 48.16
C LYS A 3 -28.63 -15.67 46.89
N TRP A 4 -27.56 -15.02 46.45
CA TRP A 4 -27.24 -14.64 45.07
C TRP A 4 -27.27 -15.83 44.11
N ALA A 5 -27.69 -15.61 42.87
CA ALA A 5 -27.14 -16.28 41.69
C ALA A 5 -27.52 -15.52 40.39
N PHE A 6 -26.50 -15.15 39.62
CA PHE A 6 -26.57 -14.80 38.21
C PHE A 6 -26.86 -16.05 37.36
N ILE A 7 -27.69 -15.94 36.32
CA ILE A 7 -27.64 -16.83 35.15
C ILE A 7 -27.78 -15.98 33.87
N LEU A 8 -26.81 -16.18 33.00
CA LEU A 8 -26.66 -15.65 31.64
C LEU A 8 -27.33 -16.62 30.63
N VAL A 9 -27.53 -16.14 29.40
CA VAL A 9 -27.68 -16.88 28.12
C VAL A 9 -29.10 -16.98 27.52
N ALA A 10 -29.28 -16.10 26.52
CA ALA A 10 -29.89 -16.26 25.19
C ALA A 10 -30.76 -17.49 24.86
N THR A 11 -31.90 -17.24 24.19
CA THR A 11 -32.21 -17.84 22.87
C THR A 11 -33.39 -17.14 22.19
N ILE A 12 -33.19 -16.83 20.90
CA ILE A 12 -34.16 -16.31 19.93
C ILE A 12 -34.69 -17.49 19.12
N ALA A 13 -36.00 -17.60 18.90
CA ALA A 13 -36.72 -18.30 17.81
C ALA A 13 -38.22 -18.32 18.19
N LEU A 14 -39.25 -18.12 17.37
CA LEU A 14 -39.55 -18.20 15.93
C LEU A 14 -40.69 -17.18 15.65
N CYS A 15 -40.74 -16.44 14.53
CA CYS A 15 -41.35 -16.82 13.24
C CYS A 15 -42.76 -17.45 13.40
N ALA A 16 -43.84 -17.09 12.72
CA ALA A 16 -44.09 -16.30 11.52
C ALA A 16 -45.63 -16.10 11.37
N GLY A 17 -46.06 -15.23 10.44
CA GLY A 17 -47.45 -15.22 9.93
C GLY A 17 -47.92 -13.84 9.46
N CYS A 18 -47.38 -13.27 8.36
CA CYS A 18 -47.79 -13.49 6.97
C CYS A 18 -49.14 -12.85 6.57
N SER A 19 -49.08 -11.72 5.86
CA SER A 19 -50.02 -11.42 4.76
C SER A 19 -49.34 -10.50 3.72
N ARG A 20 -49.18 -11.04 2.50
CA ARG A 20 -48.91 -10.36 1.22
C ARG A 20 -50.11 -10.68 0.30
N PRO A 21 -50.40 -10.01 -0.84
CA PRO A 21 -49.45 -9.50 -1.86
C PRO A 21 -49.93 -8.12 -2.47
N ALA A 22 -49.41 -7.46 -3.50
CA ALA A 22 -48.57 -7.78 -4.66
C ALA A 22 -47.95 -6.48 -5.24
N GLN A 23 -46.70 -6.53 -5.73
CA GLN A 23 -46.34 -6.05 -7.07
C GLN A 23 -44.90 -6.45 -7.40
N LYS A 24 -44.76 -7.17 -8.53
CA LYS A 24 -43.50 -7.48 -9.19
C LYS A 24 -42.87 -6.19 -9.71
N ALA A 25 -41.67 -5.88 -9.26
CA ALA A 25 -40.66 -5.24 -10.09
C ALA A 25 -39.42 -6.14 -10.03
N ASN A 26 -39.15 -6.81 -11.15
CA ASN A 26 -37.87 -7.46 -11.40
C ASN A 26 -36.78 -6.38 -11.43
N ASN A 27 -36.29 -5.99 -10.26
CA ASN A 27 -34.93 -5.49 -10.15
C ASN A 27 -34.14 -6.63 -9.53
N ALA A 28 -33.63 -7.50 -10.41
CA ALA A 28 -32.35 -8.14 -10.14
C ALA A 28 -31.35 -7.00 -9.98
N GLN A 29 -31.28 -6.44 -8.78
CA GLN A 29 -30.20 -5.56 -8.39
C GLN A 29 -28.95 -6.44 -8.55
N PRO A 30 -28.02 -6.11 -9.46
CA PRO A 30 -26.82 -6.91 -9.59
C PRO A 30 -26.21 -6.95 -8.21
N ALA A 31 -25.96 -8.17 -7.73
CA ALA A 31 -25.23 -8.40 -6.50
C ALA A 31 -24.03 -7.46 -6.56
N ALA A 32 -24.02 -6.44 -5.69
CA ALA A 32 -22.87 -5.58 -5.55
C ALA A 32 -21.77 -6.51 -5.07
N ASN A 33 -21.00 -7.02 -6.03
CA ASN A 33 -19.81 -7.77 -5.80
C ASN A 33 -18.91 -6.77 -5.11
N LYS A 34 -18.99 -6.70 -3.77
CA LYS A 34 -18.00 -6.04 -2.94
C LYS A 34 -16.76 -6.92 -3.05
N ALA A 35 -16.13 -6.89 -4.23
CA ALA A 35 -14.73 -7.20 -4.35
C ALA A 35 -14.07 -6.42 -3.22
N ALA A 36 -13.37 -7.12 -2.33
CA ALA A 36 -12.57 -6.47 -1.32
C ALA A 36 -11.78 -5.33 -1.99
N PRO A 37 -11.69 -4.15 -1.37
CA PRO A 37 -10.95 -3.05 -1.97
C PRO A 37 -9.58 -3.57 -2.37
N LYS A 38 -9.29 -3.50 -3.67
CA LYS A 38 -7.96 -3.81 -4.20
C LYS A 38 -6.97 -2.95 -3.41
N LYS A 39 -5.94 -3.57 -2.83
CA LYS A 39 -4.95 -2.88 -2.00
C LYS A 39 -4.04 -2.07 -2.93
N SER A 40 -4.51 -0.90 -3.37
CA SER A 40 -3.71 -0.01 -4.20
C SER A 40 -2.43 0.40 -3.47
N TYR A 41 -1.29 0.01 -4.04
CA TYR A 41 0.04 0.40 -3.57
C TYR A 41 0.44 1.82 -4.00
N GLN A 42 -0.48 2.56 -4.64
CA GLN A 42 -0.25 3.93 -5.08
C GLN A 42 0.10 4.86 -3.90
N ALA A 43 -0.65 4.81 -2.80
CA ALA A 43 -0.40 5.68 -1.65
C ALA A 43 0.96 5.40 -0.99
N ASP A 44 1.37 4.13 -0.95
CA ASP A 44 2.68 3.75 -0.45
C ASP A 44 3.81 4.21 -1.39
N TYR A 45 3.63 4.04 -2.71
CA TYR A 45 4.54 4.55 -3.72
C TYR A 45 4.72 6.07 -3.60
N GLU A 46 3.61 6.82 -3.52
CA GLU A 46 3.62 8.28 -3.38
C GLU A 46 4.34 8.73 -2.11
N ARG A 47 4.11 8.04 -0.99
CA ARG A 47 4.78 8.32 0.28
C ARG A 47 6.29 8.16 0.15
N GLU A 48 6.76 7.02 -0.35
CA GLU A 48 8.21 6.76 -0.47
C GLU A 48 8.86 7.71 -1.49
N MET A 49 8.18 8.00 -2.59
CA MET A 49 8.70 8.93 -3.60
C MET A 49 8.79 10.36 -3.07
N ASN A 50 7.77 10.87 -2.37
CA ASN A 50 7.82 12.19 -1.76
C ASN A 50 8.94 12.27 -0.70
N ALA A 51 9.14 11.21 0.08
CA ALA A 51 10.25 11.10 1.02
C ALA A 51 11.61 11.06 0.30
N ALA A 52 11.72 10.37 -0.83
CA ALA A 52 12.94 10.31 -1.64
C ALA A 52 13.33 11.69 -2.19
N PHE A 53 12.37 12.44 -2.74
CA PHE A 53 12.63 13.82 -3.21
C PHE A 53 13.00 14.75 -2.06
N ALA A 54 12.33 14.63 -0.91
CA ALA A 54 12.67 15.43 0.26
C ALA A 54 14.10 15.12 0.77
N ALA A 55 14.47 13.85 0.82
CA ALA A 55 15.82 13.41 1.19
C ALA A 55 16.88 13.87 0.17
N TRP A 56 16.56 13.80 -1.13
CA TRP A 56 17.46 14.26 -2.18
C TRP A 56 17.68 15.77 -2.16
N ASN A 57 16.64 16.55 -1.93
CA ASN A 57 16.75 18.00 -1.78
C ASN A 57 17.60 18.35 -0.55
N LYS A 58 17.37 17.67 0.58
CA LYS A 58 18.21 17.83 1.78
C LYS A 58 19.67 17.49 1.50
N TYR A 59 19.95 16.42 0.76
CA TYR A 59 21.31 16.10 0.32
C TYR A 59 21.88 17.18 -0.61
N GLY A 60 21.06 17.81 -1.45
CA GLY A 60 21.39 19.00 -2.23
C GLY A 60 22.04 20.09 -1.38
N ASP A 61 21.43 20.37 -0.22
CA ASP A 61 21.84 21.41 0.72
C ASP A 61 22.97 20.99 1.65
N SER A 62 22.89 19.76 2.20
CA SER A 62 23.80 19.28 3.25
C SER A 62 25.03 18.55 2.73
N LYS A 63 24.91 17.92 1.56
CA LYS A 63 25.87 16.94 1.01
C LYS A 63 26.25 15.83 1.99
N SER A 64 25.40 15.53 2.98
CA SER A 64 25.70 14.57 4.03
C SER A 64 25.48 13.12 3.56
N ASP A 65 26.34 12.20 4.02
CA ASP A 65 26.18 10.77 3.76
C ASP A 65 24.85 10.23 4.32
N ALA A 66 24.40 10.79 5.45
CA ALA A 66 23.15 10.39 6.07
C ALA A 66 21.93 10.68 5.18
N ASP A 67 21.85 11.88 4.60
CA ASP A 67 20.75 12.26 3.69
C ASP A 67 20.84 11.51 2.35
N TYR A 68 22.07 11.22 1.89
CA TYR A 68 22.28 10.38 0.72
C TYR A 68 21.80 8.94 0.95
N ILE A 69 22.15 8.34 2.08
CA ILE A 69 21.70 6.99 2.47
C ILE A 69 20.19 6.97 2.61
N GLU A 70 19.60 7.97 3.27
CA GLU A 70 18.14 8.07 3.39
C GLU A 70 17.48 8.14 2.02
N THR A 71 18.03 8.93 1.09
CA THR A 71 17.54 8.98 -0.29
C THR A 71 17.55 7.59 -0.93
N GLY A 72 18.64 6.84 -0.80
CA GLY A 72 18.76 5.49 -1.34
C GLY A 72 17.73 4.51 -0.76
N VAL A 73 17.52 4.54 0.56
CA VAL A 73 16.50 3.73 1.23
C VAL A 73 15.11 4.03 0.67
N ARG A 74 14.75 5.32 0.53
CA ARG A 74 13.43 5.76 0.04
C ARG A 74 13.22 5.43 -1.43
N ILE A 75 14.26 5.57 -2.26
CA ILE A 75 14.22 5.16 -3.67
C ILE A 75 13.91 3.67 -3.78
N TYR A 76 14.61 2.79 -3.06
CA TYR A 76 14.30 1.36 -3.12
C TYR A 76 12.92 1.03 -2.52
N GLY A 77 12.47 1.79 -1.50
CA GLY A 77 11.09 1.74 -1.01
C GLY A 77 10.06 2.05 -2.11
N GLY A 78 10.25 3.14 -2.85
CA GLY A 78 9.39 3.51 -3.98
C GLY A 78 9.38 2.46 -5.09
N MET A 79 10.55 1.91 -5.44
CA MET A 79 10.66 0.84 -6.44
C MET A 79 9.90 -0.42 -6.01
N LYS A 80 9.94 -0.79 -4.72
CA LYS A 80 9.16 -1.90 -4.16
C LYS A 80 7.66 -1.70 -4.41
N PHE A 81 7.11 -0.54 -4.04
CA PHE A 81 5.68 -0.26 -4.21
C PHE A 81 5.26 -0.09 -5.67
N LYS A 82 6.14 0.44 -6.54
CA LYS A 82 5.92 0.45 -8.00
C LYS A 82 5.69 -0.97 -8.53
N VAL A 83 6.56 -1.92 -8.18
CA VAL A 83 6.43 -3.32 -8.64
C VAL A 83 5.16 -3.96 -8.09
N MET A 84 4.84 -3.74 -6.82
CA MET A 84 3.61 -4.28 -6.23
C MET A 84 2.34 -3.70 -6.89
N HIS A 85 2.35 -2.41 -7.22
CA HIS A 85 1.28 -1.76 -7.98
C HIS A 85 1.12 -2.38 -9.37
N GLU A 86 2.22 -2.55 -10.10
CA GLU A 86 2.22 -3.15 -11.44
C GLU A 86 1.70 -4.59 -11.40
N ARG A 87 2.10 -5.38 -10.40
CA ARG A 87 1.60 -6.76 -10.21
C ARG A 87 0.09 -6.79 -9.95
N GLU A 88 -0.42 -5.87 -9.14
CA GLU A 88 -1.85 -5.83 -8.82
C GLU A 88 -2.71 -5.33 -9.99
N ASN A 89 -2.21 -4.36 -10.75
CA ASN A 89 -2.99 -3.62 -11.74
C ASN A 89 -2.68 -4.02 -13.20
N GLY A 90 -1.61 -4.78 -13.43
CA GLY A 90 -1.13 -5.16 -14.76
C GLY A 90 -0.55 -4.00 -15.57
N ASN A 91 -0.42 -2.81 -14.98
CA ASN A 91 0.18 -1.63 -15.59
C ASN A 91 0.63 -0.63 -14.51
N LEU A 92 1.39 0.38 -14.96
CA LEU A 92 1.90 1.48 -14.14
C LEU A 92 1.02 2.74 -14.18
N THR A 93 -0.14 2.66 -14.84
CA THR A 93 -1.06 3.79 -14.94
C THR A 93 -1.57 4.15 -13.54
N GLY A 94 -1.72 5.46 -13.30
CA GLY A 94 -2.16 5.98 -12.00
C GLY A 94 -1.05 6.14 -10.97
N LEU A 95 0.21 5.79 -11.28
CA LEU A 95 1.35 6.20 -10.46
C LEU A 95 1.80 7.62 -10.86
N PRO A 96 1.52 8.65 -10.07
CA PRO A 96 1.94 10.01 -10.40
C PRO A 96 3.46 10.12 -10.34
N ARG A 97 4.06 10.99 -11.16
CA ARG A 97 5.50 11.33 -11.11
C ARG A 97 6.46 10.14 -11.35
N LEU A 98 5.99 9.06 -11.99
CA LEU A 98 6.82 7.90 -12.38
C LEU A 98 8.07 8.31 -13.18
N ASN A 99 7.91 9.27 -14.11
CA ASN A 99 9.02 9.78 -14.91
C ASN A 99 10.06 10.51 -14.04
N GLU A 100 9.61 11.38 -13.15
CA GLU A 100 10.50 12.13 -12.23
C GLU A 100 11.25 11.16 -11.31
N PHE A 101 10.57 10.11 -10.84
CA PHE A 101 11.18 9.09 -10.02
C PHE A 101 12.26 8.30 -10.77
N GLY A 102 12.02 7.97 -12.05
CA GLY A 102 13.03 7.35 -12.91
C GLY A 102 14.27 8.23 -13.07
N THR A 103 14.09 9.53 -13.27
CA THR A 103 15.20 10.50 -13.32
C THR A 103 15.95 10.56 -12.00
N LEU A 104 15.25 10.71 -10.87
CA LEU A 104 15.86 10.73 -9.54
C LEU A 104 16.68 9.47 -9.27
N PHE A 105 16.16 8.29 -9.61
CA PHE A 105 16.87 7.02 -9.44
C PHE A 105 18.17 6.99 -10.25
N MET A 106 18.12 7.41 -11.51
CA MET A 106 19.29 7.43 -12.38
C MET A 106 20.32 8.45 -11.92
N ASP A 107 19.89 9.64 -11.51
CA ASP A 107 20.76 10.68 -10.99
C ASP A 107 21.44 10.23 -9.69
N TRP A 108 20.67 9.73 -8.73
CA TRP A 108 21.18 9.18 -7.47
C TRP A 108 22.24 8.09 -7.71
N LYS A 109 21.94 7.14 -8.62
CA LYS A 109 22.87 6.05 -8.97
C LYS A 109 24.15 6.57 -9.64
N LYS A 110 24.04 7.60 -10.48
CA LYS A 110 25.18 8.22 -11.18
C LYS A 110 26.06 9.01 -10.22
N THR A 111 25.49 9.69 -9.25
CA THR A 111 26.24 10.58 -8.35
C THR A 111 27.24 9.82 -7.47
N ASN A 112 26.93 8.59 -7.04
CA ASN A 112 27.68 7.97 -5.93
C ASN A 112 28.05 6.49 -6.11
N GLY A 113 27.70 5.86 -7.24
CA GLY A 113 27.95 4.43 -7.42
C GLY A 113 27.17 3.55 -6.42
N PRO A 114 27.43 2.23 -6.37
CA PRO A 114 26.76 1.35 -5.42
C PRO A 114 27.21 1.67 -3.99
N THR A 115 26.27 2.06 -3.12
CA THR A 115 26.54 2.25 -1.69
C THR A 115 26.57 0.92 -0.95
N ASP A 116 27.55 0.76 -0.06
CA ASP A 116 27.71 -0.42 0.78
C ASP A 116 26.93 -0.35 2.11
N ASP A 117 26.19 0.74 2.35
CA ASP A 117 25.40 0.94 3.56
C ASP A 117 24.36 -0.18 3.75
N ALA A 118 24.31 -0.73 4.97
CA ALA A 118 23.46 -1.86 5.31
C ALA A 118 21.96 -1.56 5.14
N ARG A 119 21.52 -0.32 5.36
CA ARG A 119 20.11 0.08 5.22
C ARG A 119 19.72 0.13 3.75
N VAL A 120 20.59 0.68 2.91
CA VAL A 120 20.35 0.72 1.46
C VAL A 120 20.38 -0.69 0.88
N LYS A 121 21.33 -1.53 1.30
CA LYS A 121 21.35 -2.96 0.94
C LYS A 121 20.07 -3.67 1.35
N ALA A 122 19.62 -3.51 2.59
CA ALA A 122 18.37 -4.12 3.06
C ALA A 122 17.15 -3.67 2.23
N ALA A 123 17.03 -2.37 1.94
CA ALA A 123 15.94 -1.84 1.11
C ALA A 123 16.02 -2.37 -0.33
N ARG A 124 17.22 -2.45 -0.91
CA ARG A 124 17.45 -3.05 -2.22
C ARG A 124 17.07 -4.53 -2.24
N ASP A 125 17.43 -5.28 -1.21
CA ASP A 125 17.15 -6.71 -1.11
C ASP A 125 15.64 -6.96 -0.97
N GLU A 126 14.94 -6.13 -0.18
CA GLU A 126 13.48 -6.14 -0.14
C GLU A 126 12.86 -5.87 -1.51
N TRP A 127 13.31 -4.83 -2.21
CA TRP A 127 12.85 -4.55 -3.56
C TRP A 127 13.14 -5.74 -4.50
N SER A 128 14.35 -6.31 -4.43
CA SER A 128 14.77 -7.43 -5.28
C SER A 128 13.91 -8.66 -5.05
N LYS A 129 13.58 -8.99 -3.79
CA LYS A 129 12.66 -10.08 -3.44
C LYS A 129 11.27 -9.89 -4.05
N VAL A 130 10.77 -8.65 -4.05
CA VAL A 130 9.48 -8.36 -4.66
C VAL A 130 9.60 -8.41 -6.19
N ALA A 131 10.67 -7.87 -6.78
CA ALA A 131 10.87 -7.86 -8.22
C ALA A 131 11.10 -9.25 -8.84
N SER A 132 11.60 -10.22 -8.05
CA SER A 132 11.88 -11.58 -8.51
C SER A 132 10.69 -12.56 -8.37
N GLN A 133 9.58 -12.11 -7.80
CA GLN A 133 8.34 -12.90 -7.66
C GLN A 133 7.45 -12.76 -8.90
#